data_AF-A0A4R6F8I6-F1
#
_entry.id   AF-A0A4R6F8I6-F1
#
_cell.length_a   1.000
_cell.length_b   1.000
_cell.length_c   1.000
_cell.angle_alpha   90.00
_cell.angle_beta   90.00
_cell.angle_gamma   90.00
#
_symmetry.space_group_name_H-M   'P 1'
#
loop_
_entity.id
_entity.type
_entity.pdbx_description
1 polymer ?
#
loop_
_entity_poly.entity_id
_entity_poly.type
_entity_poly.pdbx_seq_one_letter_code
_entity_poly.pdbx_strand_id
1 'polypeptide(L)' 'MAACELCTDLHGRPSTTDRRQGFALLGVGELCGVPAVEHYRCVACGASFSRILIGDPNDRIWRSLDCHSTENA' A
#
# COMPACT_ATOMS: atom_id res chain seq x y z
N MET A 1 -2.32 10.01 14.12
CA MET A 1 -2.97 8.72 14.45
C MET A 1 -1.93 7.63 14.34
N ALA A 2 -1.81 6.75 15.33
CA ALA A 2 -0.86 5.63 15.27
C ALA A 2 -1.31 4.59 14.24
N ALA A 3 -0.36 3.96 13.55
CA ALA A 3 -0.66 2.83 12.67
C ALA A 3 -1.21 1.66 13.51
N CYS A 4 -2.21 0.95 12.99
CA CYS A 4 -2.67 -0.29 13.62
C CYS A 4 -1.63 -1.40 13.42
N GLU A 5 -1.70 -2.44 14.25
CA GLU A 5 -0.79 -3.59 14.20
C GLU A 5 -0.71 -4.21 12.80
N LEU A 6 -1.84 -4.30 12.10
CA LEU A 6 -1.91 -4.81 10.73
C LEU A 6 -1.05 -3.98 9.76
N CYS A 7 -1.10 -2.65 9.86
CA CYS A 7 -0.31 -1.75 9.02
C CYS A 7 1.17 -1.83 9.35
N THR A 8 1.52 -1.92 10.63
CA THR A 8 2.91 -2.05 11.08
C THR A 8 3.52 -3.37 10.62
N ASP A 9 2.79 -4.49 10.69
CA ASP A 9 3.27 -5.80 10.22
C ASP A 9 3.36 -5.87 8.69
N LEU A 10 2.51 -5.14 7.97
CA LEU A 10 2.45 -5.19 6.51
C LEU A 10 3.54 -4.37 5.82
N HIS A 11 3.99 -3.27 6.43
CA HIS A 11 5.02 -2.43 5.83
C HIS A 11 6.33 -3.21 5.60
N GLY A 12 6.90 -3.11 4.40
CA GLY A 12 8.13 -3.78 3.99
C GLY A 12 7.95 -5.26 3.62
N ARG A 13 6.75 -5.84 3.78
CA ARG A 13 6.51 -7.23 3.42
C ARG A 13 6.48 -7.42 1.90
N PRO A 14 6.85 -8.60 1.37
CA PRO A 14 6.76 -8.89 -0.06
C PRO A 14 5.35 -8.64 -0.60
N SER A 15 5.23 -8.19 -1.83
CA SER A 15 3.94 -7.91 -2.45
C SER A 15 3.09 -9.15 -2.59
N THR A 16 3.67 -10.35 -2.65
CA THR A 16 2.93 -11.63 -2.63
C THR A 16 2.29 -11.94 -1.28
N THR A 17 2.64 -11.21 -0.21
CA THR A 17 1.97 -11.33 1.09
C THR A 17 0.49 -11.03 0.90
N ASP A 18 -0.34 -11.97 1.32
CA ASP A 18 -1.78 -11.86 1.17
C ASP A 18 -2.26 -10.55 1.78
N ARG A 19 -3.18 -9.89 1.08
CA ARG A 19 -3.88 -8.73 1.59
C ARG A 19 -4.82 -9.24 2.67
N ARG A 20 -4.27 -9.41 3.88
CA ARG A 20 -5.04 -9.72 5.09
C ARG A 20 -6.33 -8.88 5.08
N GLN A 21 -7.47 -9.51 5.37
CA GLN A 21 -8.78 -8.84 5.39
C GLN A 21 -8.66 -7.52 6.17
N GLY A 22 -9.06 -6.39 5.56
CA GLY A 22 -8.90 -5.06 6.19
C GLY A 22 -8.29 -3.95 5.33
N PHE A 23 -8.04 -4.19 4.05
CA PHE A 23 -7.63 -3.14 3.09
C PHE A 23 -8.62 -3.03 1.93
N ALA A 24 -9.06 -1.81 1.65
CA ALA A 24 -9.86 -1.47 0.49
C ALA A 24 -8.96 -1.02 -0.67
N LEU A 25 -9.14 -1.60 -1.86
CA LEU A 25 -8.44 -1.17 -3.07
C LEU A 25 -8.99 0.19 -3.51
N LEU A 26 -8.11 1.17 -3.67
CA LEU A 26 -8.45 2.51 -4.15
C LEU A 26 -8.21 2.66 -5.65
N GLY A 27 -7.19 1.99 -6.19
CA GLY A 27 -6.85 2.10 -7.59
C GLY A 27 -5.64 1.25 -7.98
N VAL A 28 -5.44 1.11 -9.28
CA VAL A 28 -4.35 0.34 -9.88
C VAL A 28 -3.62 1.23 -10.87
N GLY A 29 -2.30 1.30 -10.75
CA GLY A 29 -1.43 1.92 -11.73
C GLY A 29 -0.85 0.84 -12.64
N GLU A 30 -0.91 1.06 -13.95
CA GLU A 30 -0.42 0.13 -14.96
C GLU A 30 0.79 0.68 -15.70
N LEU A 31 1.69 -0.21 -16.11
CA LEU A 31 2.79 0.08 -17.04
C LEU A 31 2.57 -0.77 -18.30
N CYS A 32 2.34 -0.11 -19.43
CA CYS A 32 2.05 -0.78 -20.71
C CYS A 32 0.87 -1.78 -20.64
N GLY A 33 -0.17 -1.46 -19.88
CA GLY A 33 -1.35 -2.32 -19.69
C GLY A 33 -1.15 -3.48 -18.70
N VAL A 34 -0.02 -3.51 -17.99
CA VAL A 34 0.25 -4.49 -16.94
C VAL A 34 0.15 -3.82 -15.57
N PRO A 35 -0.62 -4.36 -14.60
CA PRO A 35 -0.65 -3.84 -13.24
C PRO A 35 0.74 -3.76 -12.61
N ALA A 36 1.18 -2.54 -12.36
CA ALA A 36 2.50 -2.23 -11.82
C ALA A 36 2.44 -1.94 -10.32
N VAL A 37 1.37 -1.29 -9.88
CA VAL A 37 1.15 -0.90 -8.48
C VAL A 37 -0.34 -0.92 -8.14
N GLU A 38 -0.67 -1.35 -6.94
CA GLU A 38 -2.02 -1.24 -6.38
C GLU A 38 -1.99 -0.28 -5.19
N HIS A 39 -2.98 0.62 -5.10
CA HIS A 39 -3.14 1.53 -3.97
C HIS A 39 -4.26 1.07 -3.06
N TYR A 40 -3.98 1.03 -1.76
CA TYR A 40 -4.88 0.50 -0.75
C TYR A 40 -5.07 1.50 0.39
N ARG A 41 -6.23 1.41 1.04
CA ARG A 41 -6.50 2.06 2.32
C ARG A 41 -6.84 1.03 3.38
N CYS A 42 -6.19 1.10 4.53
CA CYS A 42 -6.59 0.33 5.70
C CYS A 42 -7.97 0.78 6.18
N VAL A 43 -8.92 -0.14 6.31
CA VAL A 43 -10.27 0.18 6.77
C VAL A 43 -10.32 0.49 8.27
N ALA A 44 -9.34 0.02 9.04
CA ALA A 44 -9.30 0.18 10.49
C ALA A 44 -8.70 1.52 10.94
N CYS A 45 -7.53 1.89 10.41
CA CYS A 45 -6.85 3.14 10.81
C CYS A 45 -6.79 4.20 9.69
N GLY A 46 -7.28 3.89 8.49
CA GLY A 46 -7.29 4.82 7.37
C GLY A 46 -5.96 5.03 6.65
N ALA A 47 -4.88 4.37 7.10
CA ALA A 47 -3.55 4.49 6.49
C ALA A 47 -3.53 4.02 5.03
N SER A 48 -2.75 4.71 4.20
CA SER A 48 -2.62 4.43 2.78
C SER A 48 -1.39 3.57 2.50
N PHE A 49 -1.49 2.67 1.53
CA PHE A 49 -0.43 1.76 1.12
C PHE A 49 -0.34 1.67 -0.39
N SER A 50 0.88 1.43 -0.88
CA SER A 50 1.14 0.94 -2.23
C SER A 50 1.66 -0.49 -2.16
N ARG A 51 1.15 -1.36 -3.01
CA ARG A 51 1.68 -2.70 -3.24
C ARG A 51 2.34 -2.71 -4.60
N ILE A 52 3.65 -2.84 -4.63
CA ILE A 52 4.45 -2.79 -5.86
C ILE A 52 4.53 -4.20 -6.45
N LEU A 53 4.07 -4.37 -7.70
CA LEU A 53 3.90 -5.68 -8.33
C LEU A 53 5.02 -6.04 -9.31
N ILE A 54 5.63 -5.03 -9.93
CA ILE A 54 6.70 -5.19 -10.92
C ILE A 54 7.98 -4.46 -10.47
N GLY A 55 9.12 -4.82 -11.06
CA GLY A 55 10.43 -4.25 -10.72
C GLY A 55 11.34 -5.29 -10.06
N ASP A 56 12.42 -4.81 -9.43
CA ASP A 56 13.34 -5.67 -8.68
C ASP A 56 12.58 -6.43 -7.57
N PRO A 57 12.91 -7.71 -7.32
CA PRO A 57 12.25 -8.48 -6.27
C PRO A 57 12.27 -7.81 -4.89
N ASN A 58 13.30 -7.01 -4.58
CA ASN A 58 13.40 -6.30 -3.30
C ASN A 58 12.48 -5.06 -3.24
N ASP A 59 12.10 -4.49 -4.39
CA ASP A 59 11.20 -3.34 -4.47
C ASP A 59 9.72 -3.75 -4.50
N ARG A 60 9.44 -5.02 -4.80
CA ARG A 60 8.10 -5.60 -4.82
C ARG A 60 7.58 -5.84 -3.42
N ILE A 61 7.26 -4.77 -2.71
CA ILE A 61 6.83 -4.77 -1.33
C ILE A 61 5.52 -3.99 -1.13
N TRP A 62 4.94 -4.17 0.06
CA TRP A 62 3.95 -3.29 0.63
C TRP A 62 4.62 -2.08 1.27
N ARG A 63 4.33 -0.88 0.79
CA ARG A 63 4.88 0.38 1.29
C ARG A 63 3.78 1.22 1.89
N SER A 64 3.93 1.68 3.13
CA SER A 64 3.03 2.68 3.69
C SER A 64 3.29 4.01 2.98
N LEU A 65 2.23 4.74 2.72
CA LEU A 65 2.30 6.07 2.16
C LEU A 65 2.06 7.05 3.30
N ASP A 66 3.08 7.83 3.61
CA ASP A 66 2.93 8.98 4.49
C ASP A 66 2.15 10.05 3.74
N CYS A 67 0.83 9.92 3.74
CA CYS A 67 -0.06 10.95 3.22
C CYS A 67 -0.17 12.04 4.30
N HIS A 68 0.89 12.82 4.45
CA HIS A 68 0.75 14.15 5.03
C HIS A 68 0.01 14.97 3.99
N SER A 69 -1.30 15.09 4.14
CA SER A 69 -2.04 16.16 3.49
C SER A 69 -1.45 17.47 4.02
N THR A 70 -0.52 18.08 3.28
CA THR A 70 -0.36 19.53 3.37
C THR A 70 -1.62 20.13 2.76
N GLU A 71 -2.69 20.20 3.56
CA GLU A 71 -3.72 21.21 3.40
C GLU A 71 -3.00 22.55 3.56
N ASN A 72 -2.48 23.08 2.44
CA ASN A 72 -2.06 24.46 2.39
C ASN A 72 -3.31 25.34 2.41
N ALA A 73 -3.30 26.23 3.40
CA ALA A 73 -4.21 27.35 3.60
C ALA A 73 -4.36 28.26 2.37
#